data_AF-A0AAW6T021-F1
#
_entry.id   AF-A0AAW6T021-F1
#
_cell.length_a   1.000
_cell.length_b   1.000
_cell.length_c   1.000
_cell.angle_alpha   90.00
_cell.angle_beta   90.00
_cell.angle_gamma   90.00
#
_symmetry.space_group_name_H-M   'P 1'
#
loop_
_entity.id
_entity.type
_entity.pdbx_description
1 polymer ?
#
loop_
_entity_poly.entity_id
_entity_poly.type
_entity_poly.pdbx_seq_one_letter_code
_entity_poly.pdbx_strand_id
1 'polypeptide(L)' 'MEQTKEIQPITAEVLNGANVEKTLAKYFGLSVTKLEVQSIKKALQKRDKMKIANSIEDLLHKRWKFSQQ' A
#
# COMPACT_ATOMS: atom_id res chain seq x y z
N MET A 1 -12.14 -4.22 12.61
CA MET A 1 -11.33 -4.34 11.37
C MET A 1 -9.89 -4.33 11.82
N GLU A 2 -9.30 -5.51 11.97
CA GLU A 2 -7.90 -5.65 12.38
C GLU A 2 -7.05 -5.34 11.15
N GLN A 3 -6.52 -4.11 11.07
CA GLN A 3 -5.53 -3.77 10.05
C GLN A 3 -4.41 -4.80 10.15
N THR A 4 -4.20 -5.56 9.07
CA THR A 4 -3.24 -6.65 9.05
C THR A 4 -1.87 -6.12 9.50
N LYS A 5 -1.20 -6.83 10.43
CA LYS A 5 0.11 -6.41 10.95
C LYS A 5 1.15 -6.20 9.83
N GLU A 6 0.91 -6.82 8.67
CA GLU A 6 1.71 -6.75 7.46
C GLU A 6 1.66 -5.39 6.74
N ILE A 7 0.55 -4.63 6.82
CA ILE A 7 0.43 -3.33 6.13
C ILE A 7 0.93 -2.14 6.95
N GLN A 8 1.09 -2.32 8.27
CA GLN A 8 1.59 -1.29 9.18
C GLN A 8 2.99 -0.76 8.82
N PRO A 9 4.01 -1.62 8.59
CA PRO A 9 5.33 -1.14 8.20
C PRO A 9 5.33 -0.40 6.85
N ILE A 10 4.52 -0.87 5.89
CA ILE A 10 4.38 -0.26 4.55
C ILE A 10 3.78 1.15 4.67
N THR A 11 2.69 1.26 5.43
CA THR A 11 2.01 2.54 5.68
C THR A 11 2.93 3.53 6.39
N ALA A 12 3.71 3.06 7.38
CA ALA A 12 4.66 3.89 8.11
C ALA A 12 5.82 4.39 7.24
N GLU A 13 6.43 3.53 6.40
CA GLU A 13 7.48 3.94 5.46
C GLU A 13 6.97 5.03 4.51
N VAL A 14 5.79 4.80 3.93
CA VAL A 14 5.14 5.74 3.01
C VAL A 14 4.83 7.08 3.71
N LEU A 15 4.32 7.06 4.94
CA LEU A 15 4.05 8.26 5.75
C LEU A 15 5.31 9.02 6.15
N ASN A 16 6.43 8.32 6.34
CA ASN A 16 7.74 8.92 6.63
C ASN A 16 8.40 9.57 5.40
N GLY A 17 7.73 9.57 4.24
CA GLY A 17 8.23 10.19 3.02
C GLY A 17 9.07 9.25 2.17
N ALA A 18 9.05 7.94 2.43
CA ALA A 18 9.64 6.97 1.51
C ALA A 18 8.94 7.03 0.15
N ASN A 19 9.69 6.69 -0.90
CA ASN A 19 9.11 6.65 -2.24
C ASN A 19 8.07 5.53 -2.34
N VAL A 20 6.80 5.92 -2.44
CA VAL A 20 5.64 5.02 -2.58
C VAL A 20 5.89 3.89 -3.56
N GLU A 21 6.44 4.17 -4.73
CA GLU A 21 6.65 3.15 -5.76
C GLU A 21 7.71 2.13 -5.34
N LYS A 22 8.84 2.60 -4.78
CA LYS A 22 9.90 1.72 -4.27
C LYS A 22 9.43 0.89 -3.08
N THR A 23 8.74 1.52 -2.14
CA THR A 23 8.21 0.85 -0.95
C THR A 23 7.20 -0.21 -1.38
N LEU A 24 6.21 0.13 -2.20
CA LEU A 24 5.24 -0.86 -2.68
C LEU A 24 5.92 -1.97 -3.49
N ALA A 25 6.89 -1.65 -4.37
CA ALA A 25 7.61 -2.68 -5.13
C ALA A 25 8.42 -3.64 -4.23
N LYS A 26 8.95 -3.15 -3.10
CA LYS A 26 9.66 -3.97 -2.11
C LYS A 26 8.77 -5.02 -1.46
N TYR A 27 7.51 -4.67 -1.16
CA TYR A 27 6.57 -5.57 -0.47
C TYR A 27 5.67 -6.38 -1.43
N PHE A 28 5.28 -5.81 -2.56
CA PHE A 28 4.31 -6.38 -3.51
C PHE A 28 4.95 -6.82 -4.84
N GLY A 29 6.25 -6.58 -5.04
CA GLY A 29 6.98 -6.90 -6.27
C GLY A 29 6.65 -5.97 -7.45
N LEU A 30 7.00 -6.40 -8.67
CA LEU A 30 6.82 -5.64 -9.93
C LEU A 30 5.36 -5.40 -10.32
N SER A 31 4.41 -5.91 -9.54
CA SER A 31 3.02 -5.97 -9.92
C SER A 31 2.18 -4.83 -9.35
N VAL A 32 2.83 -3.81 -8.79
CA VAL A 32 2.17 -2.56 -8.38
C VAL A 32 1.93 -1.70 -9.61
N THR A 33 0.67 -1.33 -9.86
CA THR A 33 0.35 -0.49 -11.01
C THR A 33 0.57 0.99 -10.70
N LYS A 34 0.79 1.80 -11.74
CA LYS A 34 0.92 3.26 -11.61
C LYS A 34 -0.33 3.91 -10.97
N LEU A 35 -1.52 3.35 -11.21
CA LEU A 35 -2.77 3.86 -10.64
C LEU A 35 -2.80 3.68 -9.12
N GLU A 36 -2.36 2.52 -8.63
CA GLU A 36 -2.29 2.21 -7.21
C GLU A 36 -1.27 3.13 -6.50
N VAL A 37 -0.09 3.32 -7.13
CA VAL A 37 0.91 4.29 -6.66
C VAL A 37 0.33 5.70 -6.60
N GLN A 38 -0.40 6.12 -7.64
CA GLN A 38 -1.02 7.45 -7.66
C GLN A 38 -2.11 7.62 -6.59
N SER A 39 -2.91 6.59 -6.33
CA SER A 39 -3.92 6.61 -5.27
C SER A 39 -3.29 6.87 -3.91
N ILE A 40 -2.23 6.13 -3.58
CA ILE A 40 -1.49 6.29 -2.33
C ILE A 40 -0.77 7.64 -2.26
N LYS A 41 -0.18 8.12 -3.35
CA LYS A 41 0.42 9.47 -3.42
C LYS A 41 -0.61 10.58 -3.17
N LYS A 42 -1.82 10.47 -3.72
CA LYS A 42 -2.92 11.43 -3.45
C LYS A 42 -3.35 11.41 -1.99
N ALA A 43 -3.45 10.22 -1.40
CA ALA A 43 -3.78 10.07 0.02
C ALA A 43 -2.67 10.65 0.94
N LEU A 44 -1.41 10.48 0.55
CA LEU A 44 -0.26 11.10 1.21
C LEU A 44 -0.28 12.62 1.19
N GLN A 45 -0.60 13.23 0.04
CA GLN A 45 -0.75 14.69 -0.06
C GLN A 45 -1.80 15.21 0.92
N LYS A 46 -2.85 14.43 1.16
CA LYS A 46 -3.91 14.73 2.13
C LYS A 46 -3.61 14.28 3.56
N ARG A 47 -2.45 13.63 3.79
CA ARG A 47 -2.07 12.96 5.05
C ARG A 47 -3.16 12.03 5.60
N ASP A 48 -3.95 11.44 4.71
CA ASP A 48 -5.08 10.59 5.03
C ASP A 48 -4.59 9.16 5.30
N LYS A 49 -4.15 8.93 6.54
CA LYS A 49 -3.59 7.64 6.98
C LYS A 49 -4.53 6.47 6.74
N MET A 50 -5.84 6.70 6.91
CA MET A 50 -6.86 5.65 6.75
C MET A 50 -7.00 5.25 5.27
N LYS A 51 -6.99 6.22 4.34
CA LYS A 51 -6.98 5.90 2.90
C LYS A 51 -5.71 5.22 2.43
N ILE A 52 -4.56 5.60 2.99
CA ILE A 52 -3.28 4.94 2.67
C ILE A 52 -3.35 3.48 3.11
N ALA A 53 -3.73 3.23 4.37
CA ALA A 53 -3.88 1.88 4.92
C ALA A 53 -4.88 1.05 4.09
N ASN A 54 -6.07 1.60 3.77
CA ASN A 54 -7.06 0.90 2.95
C ASN A 54 -6.55 0.58 1.54
N SER A 55 -5.79 1.48 0.91
CA SER A 55 -5.25 1.24 -0.44
C SER A 55 -4.18 0.14 -0.42
N ILE A 56 -3.34 0.13 0.62
CA ILE A 56 -2.32 -0.91 0.81
C ILE A 56 -2.97 -2.25 1.19
N GLU A 57 -4.03 -2.23 1.99
CA GLU A 57 -4.81 -3.41 2.34
C GLU A 57 -5.50 -4.01 1.11
N ASP A 58 -6.14 -3.19 0.27
CA ASP A 58 -6.78 -3.64 -0.97
C ASP A 58 -5.77 -4.26 -1.94
N LEU A 59 -4.57 -3.67 -2.05
CA LEU A 59 -3.44 -4.25 -2.77
C LEU A 59 -3.04 -5.61 -2.23
N LEU A 60 -2.89 -5.73 -0.90
CA LEU A 60 -2.55 -6.99 -0.24
C LEU A 60 -3.64 -8.04 -0.45
N HIS A 61 -4.91 -7.68 -0.29
CA HIS A 61 -6.06 -8.56 -0.51
C HIS A 61 -6.16 -9.05 -1.95
N LYS A 62 -5.99 -8.16 -2.94
CA LYS A 62 -5.94 -8.53 -4.36
C LYS A 62 -4.82 -9.54 -4.64
N ARG A 63 -3.68 -9.39 -3.97
CA ARG A 63 -2.52 -10.28 -4.11
C ARG A 63 -2.72 -11.63 -3.42
N TRP A 64 -3.23 -11.61 -2.19
CA TRP A 64 -3.53 -12.81 -1.42
C TRP A 64 -4.60 -13.67 -2.08
N LYS A 65 -5.67 -13.07 -2.60
CA LYS A 65 -6.69 -13.78 -3.40
C LYS A 65 -6.11 -14.48 -4.63
N PHE A 66 -5.02 -13.95 -5.19
CA PHE A 66 -4.36 -14.53 -6.36
C PHE A 66 -3.40 -15.69 -6.01
N SER A 67 -3.01 -15.84 -4.73
CA SER A 67 -2.06 -16.88 -4.29
C SER A 67 -2.74 -18.15 -3.75
N GLN A 68 -4.08 -18.18 -3.68
CA GLN A 68 -4.87 -19.31 -3.18
C GLN A 68 -5.65 -20.04 -4.28
N GLN A 69 -5.26 -19.86 -5.55
CA GLN A 69 -5.91 -20.49 -6.70
C GLN A 69 -4.93 -21.38 -7.47
#